data_AF-A0A0Q4JWR8-F1
#
_entry.id   AF-A0A0Q4JWR8-F1
#
_cell.length_a   1.000
_cell.length_b   1.000
_cell.length_c   1.000
_cell.angle_alpha   90.00
_cell.angle_beta   90.00
_cell.angle_gamma   90.00
#
_symmetry.space_group_name_H-M   'P 1'
#
loop_
_entity.id
_entity.type
_entity.pdbx_description
1 polymer ?
#
loop_
_entity_poly.entity_id
_entity_poly.type
_entity_poly.pdbx_seq_one_letter_code
_entity_poly.pdbx_strand_id
1 'polypeptide(L)'
;MEGVEVALDPAAEEQAPHRSLEDIAREHGWRPKDEYRGDESDWRDAESFITFGLTRQRDLTRDMKHLRSTTEQIVRTTAQITEDAVRKARDEERQQWQQRHRQAVEEGDVAGAEQAVGKIAELAASPAAKSGPPPEVASFVRENAWMENDPAAAAVAATEADRIAKAGGSVAEQLAAARQAVHKRFPEYAPAPATPAKPPAAVSAPASRAAPIGGRKKGFSDLPRDAQEVARQLVAKGFVSSTDAYADQYFAGKGA
;
A
#
# COMPACT_ATOMS: atom_id res chain seq x y z
N MET A 1 -59.87 -55.40 20.52
CA MET A 1 -59.19 -54.11 20.28
C MET A 1 -58.37 -53.84 21.54
N GLU A 2 -57.40 -54.71 21.84
CA GLU A 2 -55.99 -54.58 21.43
C GLU A 2 -55.41 -53.21 21.80
N GLY A 3 -54.89 -53.16 23.03
CA GLY A 3 -53.97 -52.11 23.47
C GLY A 3 -52.63 -52.38 22.82
N VAL A 4 -52.16 -51.41 22.04
CA VAL A 4 -50.83 -51.44 21.43
C VAL A 4 -49.83 -51.05 22.53
N GLU A 5 -49.23 -52.05 23.18
CA GLU A 5 -47.99 -51.86 23.93
C GLU A 5 -46.88 -51.49 22.96
N VAL A 6 -46.54 -50.21 22.91
CA VAL A 6 -45.33 -49.73 22.26
C VAL A 6 -44.16 -50.13 23.17
N ALA A 7 -43.60 -51.30 22.91
CA ALA A 7 -42.30 -51.69 23.43
C ALA A 7 -41.26 -50.70 22.91
N LEU A 8 -40.80 -49.81 23.79
CA LEU A 8 -39.66 -48.95 23.54
C LEU A 8 -38.40 -49.80 23.71
N ASP A 9 -37.83 -50.23 22.59
CA ASP A 9 -36.47 -50.77 22.51
C ASP A 9 -35.46 -49.72 23.06
N PRO A 10 -34.67 -50.02 24.10
CA PRO A 10 -33.71 -49.05 24.66
C PRO A 10 -32.32 -49.11 23.98
N ALA A 11 -32.25 -49.50 22.71
CA ALA A 11 -30.98 -49.85 22.06
C ALA A 11 -30.68 -49.06 20.77
N ALA A 12 -31.10 -47.79 20.70
CA ALA A 12 -30.77 -46.90 19.58
C ALA A 12 -30.47 -45.47 20.03
N GLU A 13 -29.63 -45.29 21.06
CA GLU A 13 -28.79 -44.08 21.15
C GLU A 13 -27.50 -44.34 20.38
N GLU A 14 -27.63 -44.27 19.07
CA GLU A 14 -26.53 -44.34 18.12
C GLU A 14 -25.69 -43.07 18.27
N GLN A 15 -24.47 -43.28 18.77
CA GLN A 15 -23.42 -42.30 19.01
C GLN A 15 -23.23 -41.36 17.81
N ALA A 16 -23.65 -40.10 17.95
CA ALA A 16 -23.01 -39.02 17.21
C ALA A 16 -21.52 -39.03 17.61
N PRO A 17 -20.56 -38.91 16.67
CA PRO A 17 -19.14 -38.91 17.02
C PRO A 17 -18.85 -37.64 17.82
N HIS A 18 -18.88 -37.73 19.15
CA HIS A 18 -18.43 -36.68 20.03
C HIS A 18 -16.92 -36.53 19.80
N ARG A 19 -16.54 -35.51 19.02
CA ARG A 19 -15.15 -35.11 18.83
C ARG A 19 -14.51 -35.03 20.21
N SER A 20 -13.47 -35.82 20.46
CA SER A 20 -12.89 -35.90 21.80
C SER A 20 -12.23 -34.56 22.15
N LEU A 21 -12.20 -34.21 23.43
CA LEU A 21 -11.47 -33.02 23.89
C LEU A 21 -9.98 -33.08 23.50
N GLU A 22 -9.41 -34.28 23.41
CA GLU A 22 -8.04 -34.48 22.93
C GLU A 22 -7.88 -34.12 21.46
N ASP A 23 -8.86 -34.42 20.60
CA ASP A 23 -8.79 -34.06 19.18
C ASP A 23 -8.83 -32.54 18.99
N ILE A 24 -9.70 -31.86 19.74
CA ILE A 24 -9.77 -30.39 19.76
C ILE A 24 -8.46 -29.81 20.30
N ALA A 25 -7.91 -30.36 21.39
CA ALA A 25 -6.65 -29.90 21.94
C ALA A 25 -5.49 -30.11 20.93
N ARG A 26 -5.44 -31.26 20.25
CA ARG A 26 -4.45 -31.57 19.21
C ARG A 26 -4.53 -30.59 18.03
N GLU A 27 -5.72 -30.20 17.61
CA GLU A 27 -5.93 -29.16 16.59
C GLU A 27 -5.35 -27.80 17.01
N HIS A 28 -5.40 -27.49 18.32
CA HIS A 28 -4.80 -26.30 18.92
C HIS A 28 -3.32 -26.48 19.31
N GLY A 29 -2.67 -27.56 18.87
CA GLY A 29 -1.24 -27.79 19.05
C GLY A 29 -0.83 -28.51 20.33
N TRP A 30 -1.80 -29.02 21.10
CA TRP A 30 -1.52 -29.92 22.22
C TRP A 30 -1.00 -31.27 21.73
N ARG A 31 -0.17 -31.92 22.53
CA ARG A 31 0.35 -33.27 22.25
C ARG A 31 0.18 -34.15 23.48
N PRO A 32 -0.11 -35.46 23.31
CA PRO A 32 -0.09 -36.41 24.42
C PRO A 32 1.27 -36.45 25.11
N LYS A 33 1.29 -36.92 26.36
CA LYS A 33 2.50 -36.92 27.20
C LYS A 33 3.68 -37.65 26.54
N ASP A 34 3.41 -38.75 25.85
CA ASP A 34 4.42 -39.56 25.16
C ASP A 34 5.04 -38.85 23.93
N GLU A 35 4.32 -37.89 23.35
CA GLU A 35 4.76 -37.12 22.17
C GLU A 35 5.25 -35.72 22.52
N TYR A 36 5.11 -35.30 23.78
CA TYR A 36 5.50 -33.97 24.22
C TYR A 36 7.02 -33.87 24.38
N ARG A 37 7.63 -32.94 23.65
CA ARG A 37 9.10 -32.75 23.61
C ARG A 37 9.62 -31.66 24.55
N GLY A 38 8.76 -31.06 25.38
CA GLY A 38 9.10 -30.01 26.33
C GLY A 38 9.41 -30.56 27.73
N ASP A 39 9.45 -29.67 28.72
CA ASP A 39 9.58 -30.04 30.14
C ASP A 39 8.31 -30.76 30.61
N GLU A 40 8.45 -31.97 31.16
CA GLU A 40 7.32 -32.78 31.64
C GLU A 40 6.47 -32.05 32.70
N SER A 41 7.06 -31.11 33.44
CA SER A 41 6.35 -30.28 34.42
C SER A 41 5.43 -29.21 33.81
N ASP A 42 5.66 -28.82 32.56
CA ASP A 42 4.83 -27.86 31.81
C ASP A 42 3.73 -28.55 30.99
N TRP A 43 3.78 -29.88 30.88
CA TRP A 43 2.74 -30.65 30.21
C TRP A 43 1.44 -30.65 31.02
N ARG A 44 0.31 -30.54 30.31
CA ARG A 44 -1.04 -30.48 30.91
C ARG A 44 -1.95 -31.43 30.18
N ASP A 45 -3.02 -31.88 30.84
CA ASP A 45 -4.08 -32.63 30.18
C ASP A 45 -4.84 -31.75 29.16
N ALA A 46 -5.58 -32.41 28.26
CA ALA A 46 -6.28 -31.75 27.15
C ALA A 46 -7.31 -30.72 27.62
N GLU A 47 -8.05 -31.00 28.70
CA GLU A 47 -9.06 -30.11 29.26
C GLU A 47 -8.42 -28.85 29.87
N SER A 48 -7.36 -29.03 30.68
CA SER A 48 -6.59 -27.94 31.25
C SER A 48 -5.91 -27.08 30.18
N PHE A 49 -5.41 -27.67 29.09
CA PHE A 49 -4.80 -26.93 27.99
C PHE A 49 -5.80 -26.01 27.29
N ILE A 50 -6.98 -26.53 26.94
CA ILE A 50 -8.04 -25.74 26.29
C ILE A 50 -8.52 -24.62 27.21
N THR A 51 -8.81 -24.93 28.47
CA THR A 51 -9.29 -23.95 29.46
C THR A 51 -8.26 -22.84 29.69
N PHE A 52 -6.98 -23.21 29.76
CA PHE A 52 -5.89 -22.25 29.85
C PHE A 52 -5.76 -21.39 28.59
N GLY A 53 -5.89 -21.99 27.40
CA GLY A 53 -5.92 -21.29 26.12
C GLY A 53 -7.03 -20.23 26.05
N LEU A 54 -8.24 -20.58 26.45
CA LEU A 54 -9.40 -19.68 26.52
C LEU A 54 -9.18 -18.53 27.51
N THR A 55 -8.65 -18.84 28.70
CA THR A 55 -8.33 -17.82 29.71
C THR A 55 -7.27 -16.85 29.18
N ARG A 56 -6.20 -17.38 28.58
CA ARG A 56 -5.12 -16.59 27.98
C ARG A 56 -5.62 -15.74 26.81
N GLN A 57 -6.50 -16.27 25.97
CA GLN A 57 -7.11 -15.52 24.87
C GLN A 57 -7.98 -14.37 25.37
N ARG A 58 -8.76 -14.60 26.42
CA ARG A 58 -9.55 -13.54 27.07
C ARG A 58 -8.65 -12.43 27.62
N ASP A 59 -7.58 -12.81 28.32
CA ASP A 59 -6.64 -11.85 28.90
C ASP A 59 -5.92 -11.07 27.80
N LEU A 60 -5.45 -11.74 26.73
CA LEU A 60 -4.86 -11.08 25.56
C LEU A 60 -5.84 -10.10 24.90
N THR A 61 -7.11 -10.48 24.79
CA THR A 61 -8.15 -9.60 24.23
C THR A 61 -8.37 -8.37 25.11
N ARG A 62 -8.37 -8.54 26.43
CA ARG A 62 -8.45 -7.42 27.39
C ARG A 62 -7.24 -6.50 27.27
N ASP A 63 -6.05 -7.07 27.19
CA ASP A 63 -4.79 -6.32 27.07
C ASP A 63 -4.72 -5.57 25.74
N MET A 64 -5.16 -6.18 24.64
CA MET A 64 -5.27 -5.51 23.34
C MET A 64 -6.26 -4.34 23.36
N LYS A 65 -7.40 -4.48 24.04
CA LYS A 65 -8.35 -3.38 24.24
C LYS A 65 -7.73 -2.26 25.08
N HIS A 66 -7.02 -2.61 26.14
CA HIS A 66 -6.33 -1.65 26.99
C HIS A 66 -5.24 -0.89 26.21
N LEU A 67 -4.38 -1.59 25.47
CA LEU A 67 -3.35 -0.99 24.62
C LEU A 67 -3.94 -0.04 23.58
N ARG A 68 -5.06 -0.41 22.93
CA ARG A 68 -5.76 0.49 22.00
C ARG A 68 -6.23 1.75 22.70
N SER A 69 -6.90 1.61 23.85
CA SER A 69 -7.39 2.76 24.63
C SER A 69 -6.25 3.68 25.10
N THR A 70 -5.15 3.11 25.59
CA THR A 70 -3.95 3.86 25.97
C THR A 70 -3.34 4.58 24.79
N THR A 71 -3.25 3.91 23.63
CA THR A 71 -2.74 4.52 22.39
C THR A 71 -3.59 5.70 21.96
N GLU A 72 -4.92 5.55 21.95
CA GLU A 72 -5.87 6.62 21.65
C GLU A 72 -5.77 7.79 22.63
N GLN A 73 -5.52 7.50 23.92
CA GLN A 73 -5.29 8.53 24.92
C GLN A 73 -3.97 9.28 24.67
N ILE A 74 -2.88 8.56 24.40
CA ILE A 74 -1.58 9.16 24.07
C ILE A 74 -1.72 10.05 22.84
N VAL A 75 -2.35 9.59 21.76
CA VAL A 75 -2.56 10.37 20.54
C VAL A 75 -3.31 11.67 20.85
N ARG A 76 -4.38 11.62 21.65
CA ARG A 76 -5.14 12.81 22.05
C ARG A 76 -4.30 13.77 22.89
N THR A 77 -3.58 13.26 23.88
CA THR A 77 -2.73 14.09 24.76
C THR A 77 -1.57 14.70 24.00
N THR A 78 -0.92 13.96 23.10
CA THR A 78 0.16 14.49 22.25
C THR A 78 -0.38 15.59 21.35
N ALA A 79 -1.54 15.41 20.71
CA ALA A 79 -2.15 16.45 19.89
C ALA A 79 -2.38 17.75 20.70
N GLN A 80 -2.93 17.64 21.90
CA GLN A 80 -3.13 18.79 22.80
C GLN A 80 -1.81 19.45 23.20
N ILE A 81 -0.81 18.66 23.62
CA ILE A 81 0.51 19.19 23.99
C ILE A 81 1.17 19.90 22.80
N THR A 82 1.08 19.34 21.60
CA THR A 82 1.64 19.98 20.40
C THR A 82 0.92 21.28 20.06
N GLU A 83 -0.41 21.32 20.19
CA GLU A 83 -1.19 22.54 19.96
C GLU A 83 -0.83 23.63 20.99
N ASP A 84 -0.75 23.26 22.27
CA ASP A 84 -0.38 24.16 23.35
C ASP A 84 1.07 24.66 23.21
N ALA A 85 1.99 23.80 22.79
CA ALA A 85 3.37 24.18 22.53
C ALA A 85 3.48 25.17 21.37
N VAL A 86 2.75 24.93 20.27
CA VAL A 86 2.70 25.88 19.13
C VAL A 86 2.07 27.20 19.55
N ARG A 87 1.03 27.17 20.38
CA ARG A 87 0.39 28.38 20.92
C ARG A 87 1.35 29.18 21.79
N LYS A 88 2.01 28.54 22.74
CA LYS A 88 3.02 29.17 23.61
C LYS A 88 4.17 29.77 22.81
N ALA A 89 4.71 29.03 21.84
CA ALA A 89 5.79 29.52 20.98
C ALA A 89 5.37 30.78 20.21
N ARG A 90 4.15 30.82 19.67
CA ARG A 90 3.60 32.02 19.00
C ARG A 90 3.43 33.19 19.95
N ASP A 91 2.96 32.94 21.17
CA ASP A 91 2.75 33.98 22.17
C ASP A 91 4.09 34.55 22.67
N GLU A 92 5.10 33.71 22.87
CA GLU A 92 6.48 34.12 23.19
C GLU A 92 7.09 34.96 22.06
N GLU A 93 6.95 34.51 20.81
CA GLU A 93 7.44 35.27 19.65
C GLU A 93 6.74 36.63 19.54
N ARG A 94 5.42 36.67 19.75
CA ARG A 94 4.64 37.91 19.77
C ARG A 94 5.15 38.86 20.86
N GLN A 95 5.43 38.35 22.07
CA GLN A 95 5.97 39.16 23.16
C GLN A 95 7.36 39.71 22.83
N GLN A 96 8.23 38.92 22.19
CA GLN A 96 9.54 39.38 21.74
C GLN A 96 9.43 40.53 20.74
N TRP A 97 8.54 40.41 19.74
CA TRP A 97 8.31 41.50 18.78
C TRP A 97 7.67 42.73 19.42
N GLN A 98 6.80 42.56 20.43
CA GLN A 98 6.26 43.69 21.19
C GLN A 98 7.34 44.43 21.99
N GLN A 99 8.28 43.71 22.59
CA GLN A 99 9.43 44.32 23.28
C GLN A 99 10.33 45.06 22.29
N ARG A 100 10.61 44.45 21.13
CA ARG A 100 11.41 45.07 20.07
C ARG A 100 10.74 46.34 19.51
N HIS A 101 9.41 46.33 19.36
CA HIS A 101 8.66 47.52 19.01
C HIS A 101 8.84 48.63 20.04
N ARG A 102 8.71 48.32 21.34
CA ARG A 102 8.87 49.31 22.41
C ARG A 102 10.28 49.93 22.40
N GLN A 103 11.31 49.11 22.25
CA GLN A 103 12.70 49.56 22.14
C GLN A 103 12.92 50.47 20.92
N ALA A 104 12.41 50.06 19.75
CA ALA A 104 12.53 50.85 18.53
C ALA A 104 11.84 52.23 18.66
N VAL A 105 10.69 52.30 19.34
CA VAL A 105 10.01 53.58 19.64
C VAL A 105 10.82 54.44 20.60
N GLU A 106 11.43 53.86 21.63
CA GLU A 106 12.29 54.58 22.59
C GLU A 106 13.58 55.12 21.93
N GLU A 107 14.15 54.37 21.00
CA GLU A 107 15.35 54.74 20.24
C GLU A 107 15.07 55.67 19.05
N GLY A 108 13.80 55.89 18.71
CA GLY A 108 13.39 56.69 17.55
C GLY A 108 13.57 55.99 16.20
N ASP A 109 13.77 54.67 16.20
CA ASP A 109 13.85 53.84 14.99
C ASP A 109 12.44 53.52 14.46
N VAL A 110 11.92 54.44 13.64
CA VAL A 110 10.60 54.31 13.00
C VAL A 110 10.52 53.07 12.11
N ALA A 111 11.59 52.72 11.39
CA ALA A 111 11.61 51.57 10.49
C ALA A 111 11.56 50.24 11.28
N GLY A 112 12.31 50.15 12.38
CA GLY A 112 12.27 49.01 13.29
C GLY A 112 10.91 48.83 13.97
N ALA A 113 10.24 49.93 14.34
CA ALA A 113 8.91 49.90 14.91
C ALA A 113 7.87 49.39 13.90
N GLU A 114 7.86 49.91 12.67
CA GLU A 114 6.96 49.44 11.61
C GLU A 114 7.16 47.95 11.28
N GLN A 115 8.42 47.50 11.22
CA GLN A 115 8.74 46.08 11.00
C GLN A 115 8.18 45.20 12.12
N ALA A 116 8.33 45.61 13.38
CA ALA A 116 7.83 44.88 14.52
C ALA A 116 6.30 44.80 14.54
N VAL A 117 5.60 45.90 14.20
CA VAL A 117 4.13 45.91 14.04
C VAL A 117 3.70 44.95 12.94
N GLY A 118 4.37 44.97 11.78
CA GLY A 118 4.10 44.06 10.68
C GLY A 118 4.21 42.59 11.11
N LYS A 119 5.26 42.25 11.86
CA LYS A 119 5.46 40.87 12.38
C LYS A 119 4.45 40.48 13.44
N ILE A 120 4.08 41.38 14.33
CA ILE A 120 2.99 41.13 15.31
C ILE A 120 1.67 40.89 14.59
N ALA A 121 1.37 41.65 13.54
CA ALA A 121 0.17 41.49 12.72
C ALA A 121 0.18 40.16 11.95
N GLU A 122 1.33 39.76 11.39
CA GLU A 122 1.50 38.45 10.73
C GLU A 122 1.29 37.29 11.71
N LEU A 123 1.81 37.39 12.94
CA LEU A 123 1.62 36.40 14.00
C LEU A 123 0.21 36.44 14.61
N ALA A 124 -0.50 37.58 14.53
CA ALA A 124 -1.91 37.73 14.95
C ALA A 124 -2.89 37.22 13.89
N ALA A 125 -2.54 37.39 12.61
CA ALA A 125 -3.23 36.80 11.48
C ALA A 125 -3.00 35.28 11.53
N SER A 126 -3.83 34.61 12.31
CA SER A 126 -3.87 33.16 12.38
C SER A 126 -3.78 32.60 10.95
N PRO A 127 -2.84 31.69 10.63
CA PRO A 127 -2.93 30.93 9.39
C PRO A 127 -4.07 29.92 9.52
N ALA A 128 -5.30 30.39 9.74
CA ALA A 128 -6.52 29.59 9.75
C ALA A 128 -6.85 29.02 8.35
N ALA A 129 -5.97 29.17 7.37
CA ALA A 129 -6.14 28.68 6.00
C ALA A 129 -4.89 27.99 5.40
N LYS A 130 -3.84 27.72 6.20
CA LYS A 130 -2.72 26.84 5.76
C LYS A 130 -2.54 25.60 6.66
N SER A 131 -3.49 25.34 7.55
CA SER A 131 -3.55 24.16 8.42
C SER A 131 -4.35 23.00 7.82
N GLY A 132 -4.77 23.11 6.56
CA GLY A 132 -5.17 21.93 5.78
C GLY A 132 -3.93 21.16 5.33
N PRO A 133 -4.02 19.83 5.11
CA PRO A 133 -3.02 19.13 4.32
C PRO A 133 -2.73 19.93 3.05
N PRO A 134 -1.47 19.97 2.55
CA PRO A 134 -1.17 20.61 1.27
C PRO A 134 -2.22 20.22 0.24
N PRO A 135 -2.67 21.12 -0.66
CA PRO A 135 -3.76 20.83 -1.59
C PRO A 135 -3.51 19.55 -2.42
N GLU A 136 -2.24 19.22 -2.63
CA GLU A 136 -1.75 17.97 -3.23
C GLU A 136 -2.09 16.72 -2.39
N VAL A 137 -1.97 16.80 -1.07
CA VAL A 137 -2.34 15.71 -0.15
C VAL A 137 -3.85 15.57 -0.07
N ALA A 138 -4.59 16.69 -0.05
CA ALA A 138 -6.05 16.67 -0.01
C ALA A 138 -6.66 16.08 -1.30
N SER A 139 -6.07 16.36 -2.46
CA SER A 139 -6.46 15.73 -3.73
C SER A 139 -6.07 14.25 -3.76
N PHE A 140 -4.88 13.90 -3.27
CA PHE A 140 -4.45 12.50 -3.17
C PHE A 140 -5.39 11.65 -2.32
N VAL A 141 -5.78 12.09 -1.12
CA VAL A 141 -6.72 11.35 -0.25
C VAL A 141 -8.07 11.18 -0.94
N ARG A 142 -8.55 12.20 -1.65
CA ARG A 142 -9.82 12.13 -2.40
C ARG A 142 -9.77 11.15 -3.56
N GLU A 143 -8.64 11.07 -4.27
CA GLU A 143 -8.44 10.13 -5.37
C GLU A 143 -8.25 8.68 -4.91
N ASN A 144 -7.86 8.49 -3.65
CA ASN A 144 -7.45 7.20 -3.10
C ASN A 144 -8.30 6.87 -1.88
N ALA A 145 -9.55 6.48 -2.09
CA ALA A 145 -10.51 6.14 -1.03
C ALA A 145 -10.01 5.03 -0.07
N TRP A 146 -9.05 4.21 -0.50
CA TRP A 146 -8.40 3.20 0.35
C TRP A 146 -7.60 3.82 1.51
N MET A 147 -7.23 5.10 1.45
CA MET A 147 -6.57 5.81 2.57
C MET A 147 -7.45 5.91 3.82
N GLU A 148 -8.78 5.95 3.65
CA GLU A 148 -9.73 6.01 4.77
C GLU A 148 -10.28 4.62 5.13
N ASN A 149 -10.45 3.75 4.12
CA ASN A 149 -11.11 2.45 4.29
C ASN A 149 -10.16 1.30 4.63
N ASP A 150 -8.86 1.43 4.33
CA ASP A 150 -7.87 0.39 4.58
C ASP A 150 -6.65 0.94 5.37
N PRO A 151 -6.63 0.75 6.71
CA PRO A 151 -5.54 1.25 7.54
C PRO A 151 -4.19 0.56 7.24
N ALA A 152 -4.18 -0.64 6.66
CA ALA A 152 -2.94 -1.32 6.30
C ALA A 152 -2.31 -0.68 5.06
N ALA A 153 -3.12 -0.38 4.04
CA ALA A 153 -2.67 0.37 2.87
C ALA A 153 -2.24 1.79 3.24
N ALA A 154 -3.00 2.47 4.09
CA ALA A 154 -2.66 3.80 4.60
C ALA A 154 -1.33 3.82 5.38
N ALA A 155 -1.06 2.80 6.20
CA ALA A 155 0.21 2.69 6.93
C ALA A 155 1.42 2.50 5.98
N VAL A 156 1.25 1.72 4.91
CA VAL A 156 2.31 1.54 3.89
C VAL A 156 2.56 2.85 3.13
N ALA A 157 1.50 3.57 2.76
CA ALA A 157 1.63 4.89 2.16
C ALA A 157 2.35 5.88 3.09
N ALA A 158 1.97 5.93 4.37
CA ALA A 158 2.54 6.84 5.36
C ALA A 158 4.02 6.55 5.63
N THR A 159 4.40 5.28 5.76
CA THR A 159 5.80 4.88 6.00
C THR A 159 6.71 5.25 4.83
N GLU A 160 6.24 5.08 3.60
CA GLU A 160 7.03 5.43 2.42
C GLU A 160 7.09 6.95 2.20
N ALA A 161 6.00 7.67 2.45
CA ALA A 161 6.00 9.13 2.43
C ALA A 161 6.97 9.72 3.46
N ASP A 162 6.98 9.21 4.70
CA ASP A 162 7.91 9.63 5.75
C ASP A 162 9.38 9.33 5.39
N ARG A 163 9.64 8.20 4.72
CA ARG A 163 10.98 7.86 4.21
C ARG A 163 11.49 8.91 3.21
N ILE A 164 10.65 9.33 2.28
CA ILE A 164 11.00 10.36 1.28
C ILE A 164 11.10 11.73 1.93
N ALA A 165 10.23 12.07 2.89
CA ALA A 165 10.30 13.31 3.64
C ALA A 165 11.62 13.45 4.41
N LYS A 166 12.07 12.37 5.08
CA LYS A 166 13.37 12.31 5.77
C LYS A 166 14.57 12.43 4.82
N ALA A 167 14.40 11.99 3.57
CA ALA A 167 15.40 12.17 2.53
C ALA A 167 15.38 13.59 1.90
N GLY A 168 14.50 14.49 2.37
CA GLY A 168 14.35 15.85 1.84
C GLY A 168 13.56 15.92 0.52
N GLY A 169 12.82 14.87 0.17
CA GLY A 169 12.01 14.84 -1.04
C GLY A 169 10.78 15.75 -0.95
N SER A 170 10.36 16.25 -2.11
CA SER A 170 9.17 17.09 -2.26
C SER A 170 7.88 16.34 -1.91
N VAL A 171 6.81 17.07 -1.60
CA VAL A 171 5.50 16.49 -1.27
C VAL A 171 4.96 15.63 -2.42
N ALA A 172 5.16 16.06 -3.67
CA ALA A 172 4.78 15.29 -4.85
C ALA A 172 5.52 13.94 -4.95
N GLU A 173 6.83 13.92 -4.65
CA GLU A 173 7.63 12.69 -4.63
C GLU A 173 7.19 11.74 -3.51
N GLN A 174 6.84 12.28 -2.33
CA GLN A 174 6.30 11.51 -1.21
C GLN A 174 5.00 10.80 -1.62
N LEU A 175 4.07 11.52 -2.23
CA LEU A 175 2.77 10.98 -2.66
C LEU A 175 2.92 9.97 -3.81
N ALA A 176 3.82 10.22 -4.76
CA ALA A 176 4.10 9.29 -5.85
C ALA A 176 4.71 7.97 -5.33
N ALA A 177 5.69 8.05 -4.43
CA ALA A 177 6.30 6.89 -3.80
C ALA A 177 5.29 6.11 -2.95
N ALA A 178 4.47 6.80 -2.16
CA ALA A 178 3.40 6.21 -1.38
C ALA A 178 2.42 5.41 -2.26
N ARG A 179 1.98 5.99 -3.40
CA ARG A 179 1.08 5.33 -4.36
C ARG A 179 1.71 4.07 -4.95
N GLN A 180 2.98 4.14 -5.36
CA GLN A 180 3.68 3.00 -5.94
C GLN A 180 3.89 1.87 -4.93
N ALA A 181 4.24 2.21 -3.69
CA ALA A 181 4.40 1.22 -2.62
C ALA A 181 3.09 0.50 -2.31
N VAL A 182 1.97 1.24 -2.28
CA VAL A 182 0.64 0.64 -2.10
C VAL A 182 0.25 -0.22 -3.28
N HIS A 183 0.37 0.25 -4.52
CA HIS A 183 0.05 -0.58 -5.70
C HIS A 183 0.88 -1.87 -5.78
N LYS A 184 2.15 -1.85 -5.33
CA LYS A 184 3.01 -3.03 -5.33
C LYS A 184 2.56 -4.08 -4.30
N ARG A 185 2.04 -3.62 -3.15
CA ARG A 185 1.67 -4.48 -2.03
C ARG A 185 0.19 -4.86 -2.02
N PHE A 186 -0.64 -4.01 -2.59
CA PHE A 186 -2.08 -4.10 -2.74
C PHE A 186 -2.45 -3.83 -4.21
N PRO A 187 -2.23 -4.79 -5.12
CA PRO A 187 -2.53 -4.63 -6.55
C PRO A 187 -4.01 -4.31 -6.83
N GLU A 188 -4.92 -4.61 -5.91
CA GLU A 188 -6.34 -4.29 -5.96
C GLU A 188 -6.64 -2.79 -6.01
N TYR A 189 -5.74 -1.95 -5.50
CA TYR A 189 -5.85 -0.49 -5.56
C TYR A 189 -5.11 0.11 -6.74
N ALA A 190 -4.32 -0.69 -7.47
CA ALA A 190 -3.70 -0.23 -8.69
C ALA A 190 -4.79 0.02 -9.75
N PRO A 191 -4.70 1.12 -10.53
CA PRO A 191 -5.61 1.30 -11.65
C PRO A 191 -5.49 0.08 -12.56
N ALA A 192 -6.62 -0.53 -12.89
CA ALA A 192 -6.66 -1.70 -13.76
C ALA A 192 -5.80 -1.42 -15.01
N PRO A 193 -4.93 -2.35 -15.43
CA PRO A 193 -4.14 -2.15 -16.64
C PRO A 193 -5.14 -1.85 -17.74
N ALA A 194 -4.98 -0.69 -18.39
CA ALA A 194 -5.77 -0.33 -19.55
C ALA A 194 -5.63 -1.49 -20.53
N THR A 195 -6.65 -2.34 -20.59
CA THR A 195 -6.75 -3.34 -21.65
C THR A 195 -6.73 -2.51 -22.92
N PRO A 196 -5.77 -2.73 -23.84
CA PRO A 196 -5.74 -1.96 -25.08
C PRO A 196 -7.12 -2.17 -25.71
N ALA A 197 -7.91 -1.09 -25.76
CA ALA A 197 -9.24 -1.12 -26.29
C ALA A 197 -9.12 -1.74 -27.68
N LYS A 198 -9.71 -2.93 -27.85
CA LYS A 198 -9.74 -3.61 -29.14
C LYS A 198 -10.33 -2.59 -30.11
N PRO A 199 -9.59 -2.15 -31.14
CA PRO A 199 -10.10 -1.11 -32.02
C PRO A 199 -11.44 -1.60 -32.59
N PRO A 200 -12.50 -0.76 -32.62
CA PRO A 200 -13.79 -1.18 -33.15
C PRO A 200 -13.58 -1.67 -34.58
N ALA A 201 -14.20 -2.81 -34.91
CA ALA A 201 -14.14 -3.37 -36.25
C ALA A 201 -14.60 -2.30 -37.24
N ALA A 202 -13.68 -1.82 -38.07
CA ALA A 202 -13.98 -0.84 -39.10
C ALA A 202 -14.87 -1.50 -40.15
N VAL A 203 -16.16 -1.21 -40.10
CA VAL A 203 -17.10 -1.50 -41.18
C VAL A 203 -16.62 -0.73 -42.42
N SER A 204 -16.35 -1.50 -43.46
CA SER A 204 -15.73 -1.04 -44.71
C SER A 204 -16.58 0.04 -45.40
N ALA A 205 -15.98 1.20 -45.65
CA ALA A 205 -16.45 2.18 -46.62
C ALA A 205 -15.39 2.32 -47.73
N PRO A 206 -15.79 2.57 -48.99
CA PRO A 206 -14.94 2.31 -50.14
C PRO A 206 -13.85 3.37 -50.32
N ALA A 207 -12.73 2.86 -50.85
CA ALA A 207 -11.45 3.51 -50.99
C ALA A 207 -11.47 4.88 -51.68
N SER A 208 -10.61 5.78 -51.20
CA SER A 208 -10.08 6.91 -51.98
C SER A 208 -8.58 7.07 -51.74
N ARG A 209 -7.89 7.37 -52.84
CA ARG A 209 -6.45 7.22 -53.14
C ARG A 209 -5.47 7.91 -52.17
N ALA A 210 -4.54 7.08 -51.66
CA ALA A 210 -3.07 7.22 -51.60
C ALA A 210 -2.38 8.53 -51.16
N ALA A 211 -1.52 8.38 -50.14
CA ALA A 211 -0.13 8.86 -50.16
C ALA A 211 0.78 7.73 -49.61
N PRO A 212 1.93 7.40 -50.25
CA PRO A 212 2.77 6.29 -49.81
C PRO A 212 3.64 6.71 -48.62
N ILE A 213 3.36 6.12 -47.45
CA ILE A 213 4.28 6.16 -46.31
C ILE A 213 5.43 5.21 -46.63
N GLY A 214 6.66 5.74 -46.62
CA GLY A 214 7.89 5.05 -47.00
C GLY A 214 7.99 3.63 -46.43
N GLY A 215 8.15 2.66 -47.32
CA GLY A 215 8.25 1.25 -46.99
C GLY A 215 9.43 0.99 -46.06
N ARG A 216 9.14 0.41 -44.89
CA ARG A 216 10.14 -0.16 -44.00
C ARG A 216 10.95 -1.19 -44.81
N LYS A 217 12.28 -1.06 -44.82
CA LYS A 217 13.15 -2.06 -45.47
C LYS A 217 12.91 -3.42 -44.80
N LYS A 218 12.61 -4.44 -45.61
CA LYS A 218 12.39 -5.81 -45.12
C LYS A 218 13.71 -6.32 -44.56
N GLY A 219 13.72 -6.67 -43.27
CA GLY A 219 14.92 -7.10 -42.54
C GLY A 219 14.93 -8.60 -42.30
N PHE A 220 15.88 -9.07 -41.48
CA PHE A 220 16.00 -10.49 -41.12
C PHE A 220 14.68 -11.14 -40.66
N SER A 221 13.88 -10.41 -39.87
CA SER A 221 12.60 -10.88 -39.34
C SER A 221 11.52 -11.11 -40.41
N ASP A 222 11.69 -10.53 -41.60
CA ASP A 222 10.75 -10.66 -42.72
C ASP A 222 11.08 -11.86 -43.62
N LEU A 223 12.22 -12.55 -43.39
CA LEU A 223 12.56 -13.76 -44.15
C LEU A 223 11.67 -14.93 -43.73
N PRO A 224 11.34 -15.85 -44.66
CA PRO A 224 10.70 -17.11 -44.31
C PRO A 224 11.67 -17.96 -43.44
N ARG A 225 11.10 -18.85 -42.61
CA ARG A 225 11.85 -19.55 -41.55
C ARG A 225 13.01 -20.38 -42.07
N ASP A 226 12.84 -21.01 -43.24
CA ASP A 226 13.88 -21.73 -43.95
C ASP A 226 15.07 -20.82 -44.30
N ALA A 227 14.80 -19.63 -44.84
CA ALA A 227 15.83 -18.68 -45.20
C ALA A 227 16.50 -18.02 -43.97
N GLN A 228 15.79 -17.89 -42.84
CA GLN A 228 16.38 -17.45 -41.57
C GLN A 228 17.40 -18.45 -41.03
N GLU A 229 17.13 -19.75 -41.14
CA GLU A 229 18.06 -20.80 -40.71
C GLU A 229 19.32 -20.83 -41.58
N VAL A 230 19.16 -20.71 -42.90
CA VAL A 230 20.30 -20.63 -43.82
C VAL A 230 21.15 -19.39 -43.54
N ALA A 231 20.53 -18.23 -43.29
CA ALA A 231 21.24 -17.00 -42.92
C ALA A 231 22.11 -17.21 -41.67
N ARG A 232 21.56 -17.84 -40.62
CA ARG A 232 22.31 -18.13 -39.38
C ARG A 232 23.46 -19.10 -39.63
N GLN A 233 23.26 -20.12 -40.45
CA GLN A 233 24.32 -21.07 -40.78
C GLN A 233 25.45 -20.44 -41.61
N LEU A 234 25.12 -19.55 -42.55
CA LEU A 234 26.11 -18.87 -43.38
C LEU A 234 26.93 -17.85 -42.60
N VAL A 235 26.30 -17.13 -41.67
CA VAL A 235 27.01 -16.23 -40.73
C VAL A 235 27.91 -17.04 -39.79
N ALA A 236 27.43 -18.16 -39.25
CA ALA A 236 28.24 -19.03 -38.40
C ALA A 236 29.46 -19.62 -39.12
N LYS A 237 29.34 -19.87 -40.43
CA LYS A 237 30.44 -20.35 -41.28
C LYS A 237 31.30 -19.22 -41.86
N GLY A 238 30.98 -17.95 -41.57
CA GLY A 238 31.74 -16.78 -42.02
C GLY A 238 31.58 -16.42 -43.51
N PHE A 239 30.61 -17.02 -44.21
CA PHE A 239 30.35 -16.72 -45.63
C PHE A 239 29.61 -15.40 -45.83
N VAL A 240 28.87 -14.95 -44.82
CA VAL A 240 28.15 -13.66 -44.84
C VAL A 240 28.44 -12.93 -43.53
N SER A 241 28.62 -11.61 -43.60
CA SER A 241 29.01 -10.77 -42.47
C SER A 241 27.93 -10.61 -41.40
N SER A 242 26.65 -10.61 -41.79
CA SER A 242 25.52 -10.52 -40.87
C SER A 242 24.25 -11.13 -41.45
N THR A 243 23.29 -11.44 -40.58
CA THR A 243 21.98 -11.95 -41.00
C THR A 243 21.17 -10.91 -41.79
N ASP A 244 21.38 -9.61 -41.53
CA ASP A 244 20.75 -8.54 -42.30
C ASP A 244 21.38 -8.37 -43.69
N ALA A 245 22.69 -8.58 -43.84
CA ALA A 245 23.32 -8.58 -45.16
C ALA A 245 22.79 -9.71 -46.05
N TYR A 246 22.49 -10.87 -45.46
CA TYR A 246 21.81 -11.96 -46.18
C TYR A 246 20.35 -11.59 -46.51
N ALA A 247 19.65 -10.92 -45.60
CA ALA A 247 18.27 -10.45 -45.82
C ALA A 247 18.18 -9.49 -47.03
N ASP A 248 19.09 -8.53 -47.10
CA ASP A 248 19.18 -7.58 -48.21
C ASP A 248 19.41 -8.29 -49.54
N GLN A 249 20.32 -9.27 -49.59
CA GLN A 249 20.58 -10.06 -50.81
C GLN A 249 19.39 -10.94 -51.20
N TYR A 250 18.73 -11.57 -50.23
CA TYR A 250 17.57 -12.44 -50.46
C TYR A 250 16.40 -11.65 -51.07
N PHE A 251 16.13 -10.44 -50.57
CA PHE A 251 15.08 -9.58 -51.12
C PHE A 251 15.49 -8.85 -52.40
N ALA A 252 16.78 -8.57 -52.59
CA ALA A 252 17.30 -8.03 -53.86
C ALA A 252 17.20 -9.03 -55.01
N GLY A 253 17.50 -10.32 -54.76
CA GLY A 253 17.45 -11.37 -55.78
C GLY A 253 16.05 -11.84 -56.19
N LYS A 254 15.03 -11.56 -55.37
CA LYS A 254 13.62 -11.93 -55.64
C LYS A 254 12.82 -10.82 -56.32
N GLY A 255 13.48 -9.69 -56.62
CA GLY A 255 12.90 -8.50 -57.24
C GLY A 255 13.28 -8.30 -58.72
N ALA A 256 13.81 -9.33 -59.40
CA ALA A 256 14.07 -9.38 -60.83
C ALA A 256 13.23 -10.48 -61.50
#